data_AF-A0A231GKB0-F1
#
_entry.id   AF-A0A231GKB0-F1
#
_cell.length_a   1.000
_cell.length_b   1.000
_cell.length_c   1.000
_cell.angle_alpha   90.00
_cell.angle_beta   90.00
_cell.angle_gamma   90.00
#
_symmetry.space_group_name_H-M   'P 1'
#
loop_
_entity.id
_entity.type
_entity.pdbx_description
1 polymer ?
#
loop_
_entity_poly.entity_id
_entity_poly.type
_entity_poly.pdbx_seq_one_letter_code
_entity_poly.pdbx_strand_id
1 'polypeptide(L)'
;MRSKKSQAVLARLKQITGTKTDASLSTALQISPQTLSSWKGRDSTPYSLCVDIARTRGISLDWLLLGEGPMLRQPHVNAPANAAETATTQESTILSLWRLLDEDDRCAIQSALEEKRRLRDLETQLSEMAATLASLGHSNKT
;
A
#
# COMPACT_ATOMS: atom_id res chain seq x y z
N MET A 1 -6.57 -1.77 -30.13
CA MET A 1 -6.29 -0.60 -29.26
C MET A 1 -4.88 -0.74 -28.70
N ARG A 2 -3.91 -0.01 -29.26
CA ARG A 2 -2.49 -0.14 -28.87
C ARG A 2 -2.32 0.31 -27.43
N SER A 3 -1.66 -0.53 -26.66
CA SER A 3 -1.64 -0.43 -25.22
C SER A 3 -0.88 0.80 -24.72
N LYS A 4 -1.51 1.48 -23.77
CA LYS A 4 -1.10 2.77 -23.23
C LYS A 4 -0.12 2.65 -22.06
N LYS A 5 0.02 1.44 -21.47
CA LYS A 5 0.78 1.26 -20.22
C LYS A 5 2.28 1.32 -20.45
N SER A 6 2.84 0.49 -21.34
CA SER A 6 4.28 0.53 -21.63
C SER A 6 4.72 1.89 -22.19
N GLN A 7 3.91 2.48 -23.06
CA GLN A 7 4.14 3.80 -23.63
C GLN A 7 4.20 4.90 -22.55
N ALA A 8 3.33 4.84 -21.54
CA ALA A 8 3.34 5.78 -20.43
C ALA A 8 4.60 5.62 -19.56
N VAL A 9 5.02 4.39 -19.26
CA VAL A 9 6.25 4.13 -18.51
C VAL A 9 7.47 4.62 -19.29
N LEU A 10 7.54 4.38 -20.60
CA LEU A 10 8.62 4.89 -21.46
C LEU A 10 8.66 6.42 -21.49
N ALA A 11 7.50 7.09 -21.50
CA ALA A 11 7.43 8.55 -21.43
C ALA A 11 7.98 9.09 -20.09
N ARG A 12 7.68 8.42 -18.97
CA ARG A 12 8.24 8.79 -17.65
C ARG A 12 9.73 8.50 -17.56
N LEU A 13 10.21 7.40 -18.13
CA LEU A 13 11.64 7.10 -18.25
C LEU A 13 12.38 8.19 -19.04
N LYS A 14 11.77 8.73 -20.11
CA LYS A 14 12.31 9.88 -20.85
C LYS A 14 12.40 11.14 -19.99
N GLN A 15 11.37 11.44 -19.19
CA GLN A 15 11.38 12.59 -18.28
C GLN A 15 12.53 12.48 -17.27
N ILE A 16 12.70 11.30 -16.66
CA ILE A 16 13.76 11.04 -15.68
C ILE A 16 15.16 11.16 -16.30
N THR A 17 15.33 10.66 -17.52
CA THR A 17 16.62 10.65 -18.21
C THR A 17 16.92 11.97 -18.94
N GLY A 18 15.95 12.89 -19.02
CA GLY A 18 16.05 14.13 -19.79
C GLY A 18 16.13 13.91 -21.30
N THR A 19 15.71 12.74 -21.79
CA THR A 19 15.85 12.36 -23.19
C THR A 19 14.56 12.60 -23.98
N LYS A 20 14.68 13.08 -25.23
CA LYS A 20 13.51 13.31 -26.11
C LYS A 20 13.27 12.13 -27.07
N THR A 21 14.35 11.50 -27.54
CA THR A 21 14.32 10.44 -28.55
C THR A 21 14.50 9.06 -27.92
N ASP A 22 13.93 8.04 -28.57
CA ASP A 22 14.08 6.63 -28.12
C ASP A 22 15.56 6.20 -28.19
N ALA A 23 16.34 6.73 -29.15
CA ALA A 23 17.78 6.45 -29.27
C ALA A 23 18.62 7.07 -28.13
N SER A 24 18.30 8.29 -27.72
CA SER A 24 18.97 8.89 -26.55
C SER A 24 18.59 8.15 -25.26
N LEU A 25 17.33 7.72 -25.15
CA LEU A 25 16.87 6.92 -24.03
C LEU A 25 17.60 5.58 -23.95
N SER A 26 17.76 4.86 -25.07
CA SER A 26 18.48 3.57 -25.09
C SER A 26 19.93 3.73 -24.63
N THR A 27 20.57 4.82 -25.03
CA THR A 27 21.95 5.16 -24.62
C THR A 27 22.03 5.47 -23.13
N ALA A 28 21.09 6.29 -22.61
CA ALA A 28 21.02 6.63 -21.19
C ALA A 28 20.71 5.42 -20.29
N LEU A 29 19.99 4.43 -20.83
CA LEU A 29 19.61 3.19 -20.17
C LEU A 29 20.61 2.04 -20.41
N GLN A 30 21.64 2.24 -21.24
CA GLN A 30 22.61 1.21 -21.65
C GLN A 30 21.94 -0.04 -22.26
N ILE A 31 20.91 0.16 -23.09
CA ILE A 31 20.19 -0.92 -23.80
C ILE A 31 20.23 -0.72 -25.31
N SER A 32 20.04 -1.80 -26.07
CA SER A 32 19.94 -1.70 -27.54
C SER A 32 18.65 -0.96 -27.96
N PRO A 33 18.70 -0.08 -28.98
CA PRO A 33 17.51 0.56 -29.56
C PRO A 33 16.46 -0.45 -30.05
N GLN A 34 16.89 -1.65 -30.45
CA GLN A 34 16.02 -2.75 -30.85
C GLN A 34 15.19 -3.26 -29.67
N THR A 35 15.76 -3.28 -28.45
CA THR A 35 15.07 -3.70 -27.23
C THR A 35 13.94 -2.72 -26.88
N LEU A 36 14.19 -1.41 -26.95
CA LEU A 36 13.14 -0.40 -26.77
C LEU A 36 12.02 -0.54 -27.82
N SER A 37 12.40 -0.75 -29.08
CA SER A 37 11.45 -0.93 -30.17
C SER A 37 10.58 -2.19 -29.96
N SER A 38 11.20 -3.26 -29.46
CA SER A 38 10.51 -4.50 -29.10
C SER A 38 9.52 -4.31 -27.95
N TRP A 39 9.91 -3.61 -26.88
CA TRP A 39 9.02 -3.30 -25.76
C TRP A 39 7.82 -2.46 -26.20
N LYS A 40 8.05 -1.44 -27.02
CA LYS A 40 6.99 -0.60 -27.58
C LYS A 40 6.05 -1.37 -28.52
N GLY A 41 6.60 -2.29 -29.32
CA GLY A 41 5.82 -3.13 -30.23
C GLY A 41 5.00 -4.21 -29.53
N ARG A 42 5.55 -4.80 -28.45
CA ARG A 42 4.94 -5.90 -27.69
C ARG A 42 4.16 -5.44 -26.46
N ASP A 43 4.11 -4.14 -26.20
CA ASP A 43 3.57 -3.56 -24.97
C ASP A 43 4.19 -4.16 -23.69
N SER A 44 5.47 -4.50 -23.74
CA SER A 44 6.15 -5.07 -22.58
C SER A 44 6.74 -3.96 -21.73
N THR A 45 6.45 -3.98 -20.43
CA THR A 45 7.00 -3.00 -19.48
C THR A 45 8.30 -3.53 -18.88
N PRO A 46 9.42 -2.81 -18.98
CA PRO A 46 10.71 -3.27 -18.47
C PRO A 46 10.83 -3.07 -16.96
N TYR A 47 10.16 -3.92 -16.17
CA TYR A 47 10.11 -3.81 -14.71
C TYR A 47 11.50 -3.85 -14.07
N SER A 48 12.38 -4.76 -14.48
CA SER A 48 13.75 -4.85 -13.95
C SER A 48 14.49 -3.53 -14.08
N LEU A 49 14.43 -2.93 -15.28
CA LEU A 49 15.08 -1.65 -15.56
C LEU A 49 14.47 -0.50 -14.75
N CYS A 50 13.15 -0.50 -14.58
CA CYS A 50 12.46 0.48 -13.76
C CYS A 50 12.94 0.42 -12.30
N VAL A 51 13.11 -0.78 -11.76
CA VAL A 51 13.63 -0.99 -10.39
C VAL A 51 15.07 -0.51 -10.27
N ASP A 52 15.94 -0.82 -11.23
CA ASP A 52 17.34 -0.42 -11.21
C ASP A 52 17.50 1.11 -11.26
N ILE A 53 16.75 1.78 -12.13
CA ILE A 53 16.73 3.25 -12.22
C ILE A 53 16.14 3.86 -10.94
N ALA A 54 15.04 3.30 -10.45
CA ALA A 54 14.41 3.77 -9.22
C ALA A 54 15.37 3.69 -8.03
N ARG A 55 16.18 2.63 -7.96
CA ARG A 55 17.23 2.48 -6.94
C ARG A 55 18.38 3.47 -7.14
N THR A 56 18.88 3.58 -8.37
CA THR A 56 20.08 4.39 -8.67
C THR A 56 19.81 5.90 -8.57
N ARG A 57 18.62 6.34 -8.96
CA ARG A 57 18.24 7.77 -8.99
C ARG A 57 17.34 8.19 -7.82
N GLY A 58 16.99 7.27 -6.92
CA GLY A 58 16.10 7.55 -5.79
C GLY A 58 14.70 7.96 -6.25
N ILE A 59 14.12 7.24 -7.22
CA ILE A 59 12.80 7.54 -7.79
C ILE A 59 11.77 6.57 -7.22
N SER A 60 10.52 7.02 -7.08
CA SER A 60 9.40 6.20 -6.67
C SER A 60 8.98 5.25 -7.80
N LEU A 61 8.82 3.97 -7.48
CA LEU A 61 8.41 2.97 -8.46
C LEU A 61 6.93 3.13 -8.82
N ASP A 62 6.09 3.53 -7.85
CA ASP A 62 4.66 3.83 -8.07
C ASP A 62 4.47 4.98 -9.05
N TRP A 63 5.27 6.04 -8.94
CA TRP A 63 5.22 7.13 -9.91
C TRP A 63 5.69 6.66 -11.30
N LEU A 64 6.75 5.85 -11.35
CA LEU A 64 7.30 5.38 -12.63
C LEU A 64 6.33 4.45 -13.37
N LEU A 65 5.72 3.50 -12.66
CA LEU A 65 4.86 2.48 -13.25
C LEU A 65 3.40 2.95 -13.36
N LEU A 66 2.82 3.44 -12.27
CA LEU A 66 1.41 3.84 -12.20
C LEU A 66 1.23 5.32 -12.55
N GLY A 67 2.20 6.17 -12.21
CA GLY A 67 2.06 7.63 -12.33
C GLY A 67 1.45 8.28 -11.10
N GLU A 68 1.42 7.54 -9.99
CA GLU A 68 0.80 7.97 -8.75
C GLU A 68 1.87 8.46 -7.77
N GLY A 69 1.55 9.51 -7.01
CA GLY A 69 2.41 10.03 -5.95
C GLY A 69 3.61 10.86 -6.44
N PRO A 70 4.58 11.13 -5.55
CA PRO A 70 5.75 11.94 -5.85
C PRO A 70 6.79 11.19 -6.69
N MET A 71 7.45 11.90 -7.62
CA MET A 71 8.49 11.32 -8.50
C MET A 71 9.71 10.86 -7.72
N LEU A 72 10.22 11.71 -6.83
CA LEU A 72 11.36 11.36 -5.99
C LEU A 72 10.88 10.48 -4.86
N ARG A 73 11.64 9.41 -4.63
CA ARG A 73 11.48 8.59 -3.43
C ARG A 73 11.88 9.49 -2.27
N GLN A 74 10.91 9.87 -1.45
CA GLN A 74 11.24 10.52 -0.20
C GLN A 74 12.15 9.56 0.57
N PRO A 75 13.28 10.04 1.14
CA PRO A 75 14.03 9.23 2.08
C PRO A 75 13.00 8.81 3.13
N HIS A 76 12.81 7.52 3.28
CA HIS A 76 11.92 6.93 4.27
C HIS A 76 12.53 7.17 5.66
N VAL A 77 12.61 8.43 6.09
CA VAL A 77 12.21 8.68 7.47
C VAL A 77 10.73 8.38 7.44
N ASN A 78 10.34 7.26 8.05
CA ASN A 78 8.95 6.83 8.17
C ASN A 78 8.03 8.04 8.38
N ALA A 79 7.37 8.50 7.33
CA ALA A 79 6.49 9.66 7.35
C ALA A 79 5.28 9.28 6.48
N PRO A 80 4.11 9.00 7.09
CA PRO A 80 2.91 8.66 6.36
C PRO A 80 2.32 9.92 5.69
N ALA A 81 1.25 9.76 4.93
CA ALA A 81 0.50 10.80 4.24
C ALA A 81 -0.81 11.18 4.97
N ASN A 82 -1.10 12.48 4.99
CA ASN A 82 -1.97 13.36 5.83
C ASN A 82 -3.39 12.93 6.28
N ALA A 83 -3.75 11.65 6.26
CA ALA A 83 -4.92 11.12 6.97
C ALA A 83 -4.65 9.76 7.65
N ALA A 84 -3.66 9.01 7.13
CA ALA A 84 -3.07 7.86 7.81
C ALA A 84 -1.99 8.27 8.83
N GLU A 85 -1.51 9.52 8.81
CA GLU A 85 -0.44 10.02 9.68
C GLU A 85 -0.75 9.97 11.17
N THR A 86 -1.96 10.31 11.59
CA THR A 86 -2.38 10.20 13.00
C THR A 86 -2.51 8.75 13.43
N ALA A 87 -3.11 7.90 12.59
CA ALA A 87 -3.25 6.46 12.87
C ALA A 87 -1.87 5.78 12.94
N THR A 88 -0.99 6.02 11.97
CA THR A 88 0.35 5.40 11.94
C THR A 88 1.29 5.98 13.00
N THR A 89 1.17 7.26 13.37
CA THR A 89 1.93 7.84 14.51
C THR A 89 1.44 7.25 15.84
N GLN A 90 0.13 7.10 16.00
CA GLN A 90 -0.47 6.48 17.17
C GLN A 90 -0.10 4.99 17.25
N GLU A 91 -0.17 4.25 16.15
CA GLU A 91 0.25 2.85 16.03
C GLU A 91 1.74 2.69 16.34
N SER A 92 2.60 3.56 15.80
CA SER A 92 4.04 3.54 16.07
C SER A 92 4.34 3.82 17.55
N THR A 93 3.60 4.74 18.16
CA THR A 93 3.71 5.05 19.59
C THR A 93 3.27 3.85 20.43
N ILE A 94 2.12 3.24 20.11
CA ILE A 94 1.62 2.05 20.79
C ILE A 94 2.62 0.89 20.69
N LEU A 95 3.21 0.66 19.51
CA LEU A 95 4.23 -0.38 19.33
C LEU A 95 5.50 -0.11 20.12
N SER A 96 5.93 1.15 20.20
CA SER A 96 7.09 1.54 21.01
C SER A 96 6.85 1.34 22.50
N LEU A 97 5.66 1.67 23.00
CA LEU A 97 5.24 1.44 24.37
C LEU A 97 5.17 -0.06 24.64
N TRP A 98 4.49 -0.83 23.80
CA TRP A 98 4.36 -2.29 23.93
C TRP A 98 5.73 -3.00 23.97
N ARG A 99 6.73 -2.49 23.27
CA ARG A 99 8.09 -3.05 23.28
C ARG A 99 8.87 -2.74 24.57
N LEU A 100 8.49 -1.67 25.27
CA LEU A 100 9.09 -1.28 26.55
C LEU A 100 8.44 -1.97 27.75
N LEU A 101 7.19 -2.44 27.60
CA LEU A 101 6.49 -3.22 28.63
C LEU A 101 7.13 -4.60 28.79
N ASP A 102 7.20 -5.06 30.05
CA ASP A 102 7.67 -6.40 30.41
C ASP A 102 6.65 -7.49 30.00
N GLU A 103 7.06 -8.76 30.04
CA GLU A 103 6.21 -9.88 29.58
C GLU A 103 4.94 -10.03 30.41
N ASP A 104 5.01 -9.83 31.73
CA ASP A 104 3.85 -9.90 32.62
C ASP A 104 2.82 -8.82 32.29
N ASP A 105 3.27 -7.59 32.04
CA ASP A 105 2.38 -6.47 31.68
C ASP A 105 1.73 -6.69 30.31
N ARG A 106 2.48 -7.25 29.35
CA ARG A 106 1.93 -7.62 28.04
C ARG A 106 0.89 -8.72 28.15
N CYS A 107 1.13 -9.73 28.98
CA CYS A 107 0.18 -10.81 29.24
C CYS A 107 -1.12 -10.26 29.87
N ALA A 108 -1.00 -9.39 30.87
CA ALA A 108 -2.15 -8.75 31.51
C ALA A 108 -2.99 -7.91 30.52
N ILE A 109 -2.34 -7.16 29.63
CA ILE A 109 -3.02 -6.38 28.60
C ILE A 109 -3.75 -7.30 27.60
N GLN A 110 -3.12 -8.39 27.16
CA GLN A 110 -3.75 -9.36 26.26
C GLN A 110 -5.00 -9.98 26.90
N SER A 111 -4.90 -10.46 28.14
CA SER A 111 -6.05 -11.03 28.85
C SER A 111 -7.18 -10.02 29.06
N ALA A 112 -6.85 -8.76 29.39
CA ALA A 112 -7.85 -7.71 29.52
C ALA A 112 -8.55 -7.38 28.19
N LEU A 113 -7.81 -7.44 27.07
CA LEU A 113 -8.38 -7.25 25.73
C LEU A 113 -9.28 -8.43 25.32
N GLU A 114 -8.88 -9.66 25.60
CA GLU A 114 -9.67 -10.87 25.35
C GLU A 114 -10.97 -10.86 26.16
N GLU A 115 -10.90 -10.52 27.44
CA GLU A 115 -12.09 -10.42 28.29
C GLU A 115 -13.05 -9.33 27.78
N LYS A 116 -12.52 -8.15 27.43
CA LYS A 116 -13.32 -7.06 26.86
C LYS A 116 -13.98 -7.43 25.53
N ARG A 117 -13.29 -8.22 24.70
CA ARG A 117 -13.86 -8.74 23.45
C ARG A 117 -14.97 -9.75 23.74
N ARG A 118 -14.73 -10.70 24.64
CA ARG A 118 -15.71 -11.71 25.04
C ARG A 118 -16.99 -11.09 25.59
N LEU A 119 -16.87 -10.05 26.43
CA LEU A 119 -18.03 -9.35 26.98
C LEU A 119 -18.89 -8.71 25.88
N ARG A 120 -18.28 -8.06 24.89
CA ARG A 120 -19.02 -7.46 23.76
C ARG A 120 -19.72 -8.50 22.88
N ASP A 121 -19.06 -9.63 22.65
CA ASP A 121 -19.66 -10.72 21.89
C ASP A 121 -20.88 -11.27 22.64
N LEU A 122 -20.78 -11.45 23.96
CA LEU A 122 -21.91 -11.85 24.81
C LEU A 122 -23.04 -10.80 24.81
N GLU A 123 -22.73 -9.51 24.92
CA GLU A 123 -23.72 -8.43 24.82
C GLU A 123 -24.47 -8.46 23.48
N THR A 124 -23.75 -8.71 22.40
CA THR A 124 -24.31 -8.82 21.05
C THR A 124 -25.25 -10.03 20.97
N GLN A 125 -24.82 -11.20 21.45
CA GLN A 125 -25.65 -12.40 21.50
C GLN A 125 -26.90 -12.22 22.36
N LEU A 126 -26.79 -11.55 23.51
CA LEU A 126 -27.94 -11.23 24.35
C LEU A 126 -28.94 -10.31 23.64
N SER A 127 -28.45 -9.32 22.89
CA SER A 127 -29.29 -8.43 22.08
C SER A 127 -30.04 -9.19 20.99
N GLU A 128 -29.36 -10.10 20.28
CA GLU A 128 -29.97 -10.97 19.27
C GLU A 128 -31.02 -11.91 19.86
N MET A 129 -30.70 -12.56 20.99
CA MET A 129 -31.67 -13.41 21.70
C MET A 129 -32.91 -12.62 22.13
N ALA A 130 -32.74 -11.42 22.66
CA ALA A 130 -33.86 -10.54 23.01
C ALA A 130 -34.73 -10.19 21.79
N ALA A 131 -34.11 -9.92 20.64
CA ALA A 131 -34.82 -9.65 19.38
C ALA A 131 -35.61 -10.87 18.87
N THR A 132 -35.05 -12.08 18.98
CA THR A 132 -35.75 -13.32 18.59
C THR A 132 -36.92 -13.69 19.51
N LEU A 133 -36.78 -13.47 20.82
CA LEU A 133 -37.89 -13.65 21.77
C LEU A 133 -39.01 -12.63 21.52
N ALA A 134 -38.65 -11.38 21.20
CA ALA A 134 -39.63 -10.37 20.81
C ALA A 134 -40.40 -10.80 19.55
N SER A 135 -39.73 -11.32 18.51
CA SER A 135 -40.42 -11.76 17.29
C SER A 135 -41.33 -12.98 17.52
N LEU A 136 -40.91 -13.95 18.35
CA LEU A 136 -41.74 -15.10 18.73
C LEU A 136 -42.95 -14.69 19.57
N GLY A 137 -42.81 -13.71 20.47
CA GLY A 137 -43.91 -13.19 21.28
C GLY A 137 -45.00 -12.46 20.47
N HIS A 138 -44.65 -11.83 19.35
CA HIS A 138 -45.62 -11.23 18.44
C HIS A 138 -46.36 -12.28 17.58
N SER A 139 -45.72 -13.41 17.28
CA SER A 139 -46.33 -14.50 16.49
C SER A 139 -47.29 -15.39 17.29
N ASN A 140 -47.26 -15.34 18.62
CA ASN A 140 -48.14 -16.12 19.52
C ASN A 140 -49.35 -15.31 20.02
N LYS A 141 -49.57 -14.10 19.51
CA LYS A 141 -50.65 -13.18 19.91
C LYS A 141 -51.68 -12.91 18.79
N THR A 142 -51.58 -13.67 17.71
CA THR A 142 -52.56 -13.76 16.60
C THR A 142 -53.21 -15.13 16.63
#